data_AF-A0A7X8AUW5-F1
#
_entry.id   AF-A0A7X8AUW5-F1
#
_cell.length_a   1.000
_cell.length_b   1.000
_cell.length_c   1.000
_cell.angle_alpha   90.00
_cell.angle_beta   90.00
_cell.angle_gamma   90.00
#
_symmetry.space_group_name_H-M   'P 1'
#
loop_
_entity.id
_entity.type
_entity.pdbx_description
1 polymer ?
#
loop_
_entity_poly.entity_id
_entity_poly.type
_entity_poly.pdbx_seq_one_letter_code
_entity_poly.pdbx_strand_id
1 'polypeptide(L)'
;MKRRWVFKKYLVLILGFLAVSNLEIKAQVVYNNGLDIYAKEGALFYVDGTVQNENGNINVMANASLIAELVIKENFINNAIAGGNGYFRVYGNWINNYIFNSGSGTVFLQGANQLISGSTSTNFNNLTLDGSGLKTQTIDQYCSGILDLKHLELQNETFTFFVTNNSTSAIIRTTGFVSALNGGFLSRTTNTNGI
;
A
#
# COMPACT_ATOMS: atom_id res chain seq x y z
N MET A 1 23.87 10.94 -56.70
CA MET A 1 24.58 10.51 -55.47
C MET A 1 24.13 11.25 -54.19
N LYS A 2 23.77 12.55 -54.21
CA LYS A 2 23.35 13.32 -53.00
C LYS A 2 22.00 12.92 -52.36
N ARG A 3 20.97 12.53 -53.14
CA ARG A 3 19.64 12.15 -52.61
C ARG A 3 19.63 10.92 -51.69
N ARG A 4 20.51 9.95 -51.96
CA ARG A 4 20.62 8.69 -51.20
C ARG A 4 21.22 8.89 -49.80
N TRP A 5 21.98 9.98 -49.61
CA TRP A 5 22.59 10.34 -48.34
C TRP A 5 21.62 11.09 -47.41
N VAL A 6 20.78 11.93 -48.01
CA VAL A 6 19.72 12.67 -47.31
C VAL A 6 18.65 11.70 -46.77
N PHE A 7 18.25 10.70 -47.55
CA PHE A 7 17.28 9.69 -47.12
C PHE A 7 17.79 8.85 -45.93
N LYS A 8 19.08 8.48 -45.93
CA LYS A 8 19.71 7.77 -44.79
C LYS A 8 19.72 8.61 -43.51
N LYS A 9 19.91 9.93 -43.60
CA LYS A 9 19.87 10.83 -42.43
C LYS A 9 18.48 10.90 -41.80
N TYR A 10 17.43 11.03 -42.61
CA TYR A 10 16.06 11.05 -42.09
C TYR A 10 15.63 9.68 -41.56
N LEU A 11 16.07 8.58 -42.18
CA LEU A 11 15.81 7.23 -41.70
C LEU A 11 16.43 6.98 -40.30
N VAL A 12 17.67 7.43 -40.08
CA VAL A 12 18.34 7.32 -38.77
C VAL A 12 17.65 8.17 -37.71
N LEU A 13 17.18 9.37 -38.06
CA LEU A 13 16.41 10.24 -37.16
C LEU A 13 15.06 9.61 -36.76
N ILE A 14 14.33 9.00 -37.70
CA ILE A 14 13.05 8.33 -37.45
C ILE A 14 13.23 7.08 -36.58
N LEU A 15 14.25 6.25 -36.86
CA LEU A 15 14.58 5.09 -36.04
C LEU A 15 15.04 5.47 -34.63
N GLY A 16 15.78 6.59 -34.51
CA GLY A 16 16.12 7.17 -33.21
C GLY A 16 14.88 7.56 -32.43
N PHE A 17 13.92 8.25 -33.07
CA PHE A 17 12.69 8.72 -32.41
C PHE A 17 11.77 7.57 -31.95
N LEU A 18 11.67 6.50 -32.73
CA LEU A 18 10.94 5.27 -32.38
C LEU A 18 11.60 4.47 -31.25
N ALA A 19 12.92 4.64 -31.04
CA ALA A 19 13.62 4.02 -29.91
C ALA A 19 13.40 4.78 -28.59
N VAL A 20 13.06 6.07 -28.63
CA VAL A 20 12.80 6.89 -27.42
C VAL A 20 11.31 6.91 -27.03
N SER A 21 10.39 6.48 -27.89
CA SER A 21 8.94 6.53 -27.63
C SER A 21 8.43 5.57 -26.55
N ASN A 22 9.30 4.73 -25.99
CA ASN A 22 8.98 3.79 -24.89
C ASN A 22 9.65 4.17 -23.56
N LEU A 23 10.11 5.42 -23.40
CA LEU A 23 10.50 5.90 -22.07
C LEU A 23 9.23 6.11 -21.25
N GLU A 24 8.89 5.11 -20.44
CA GLU A 24 7.96 5.30 -19.33
C GLU A 24 8.56 6.33 -18.37
N ILE A 25 8.07 7.56 -18.44
CA ILE A 25 8.38 8.59 -17.45
C ILE A 25 7.73 8.11 -16.15
N LYS A 26 8.52 7.62 -15.20
CA LYS A 26 8.01 7.28 -13.87
C LYS A 26 7.50 8.54 -13.19
N ALA A 27 6.33 8.42 -12.58
CA ALA A 27 5.66 9.45 -11.82
C ALA A 27 6.54 10.03 -10.70
N GLN A 28 6.09 11.14 -10.12
CA GLN A 28 6.76 11.83 -9.02
C GLN A 28 6.97 10.87 -7.85
N VAL A 29 8.21 10.41 -7.64
CA VAL A 29 8.56 9.55 -6.50
C VAL A 29 8.99 10.42 -5.33
N VAL A 30 8.32 10.31 -4.19
CA VAL A 30 8.94 10.71 -2.92
C VAL A 30 9.90 9.60 -2.53
N TYR A 31 11.20 9.87 -2.69
CA TYR A 31 12.27 8.93 -2.36
C TYR A 31 12.98 9.39 -1.07
N ASN A 32 12.70 8.72 0.04
CA ASN A 32 13.31 9.02 1.33
C ASN A 32 14.50 8.10 1.60
N ASN A 33 15.71 8.64 1.52
CA ASN A 33 16.95 7.89 1.67
C ASN A 33 17.80 8.40 2.85
N GLY A 34 17.17 8.58 4.01
CA GLY A 34 17.89 8.90 5.26
C GLY A 34 17.28 10.02 6.11
N LEU A 35 16.17 10.63 5.71
CA LEU A 35 15.54 11.72 6.47
C LEU A 35 14.33 11.23 7.28
N ASP A 36 13.96 12.01 8.30
CA ASP A 36 12.68 11.90 8.98
C ASP A 36 11.61 12.70 8.21
N ILE A 37 10.67 12.01 7.58
CA ILE A 37 9.43 12.62 7.07
C ILE A 37 8.39 12.53 8.18
N TYR A 38 8.06 13.68 8.77
CA TYR A 38 7.12 13.77 9.88
C TYR A 38 5.87 14.56 9.49
N ALA A 39 4.73 13.89 9.41
CA ALA A 39 3.43 14.52 9.22
C ALA A 39 2.77 14.73 10.59
N LYS A 40 2.77 15.98 11.07
CA LYS A 40 2.13 16.38 12.33
C LYS A 40 0.60 16.27 12.24
N GLU A 41 -0.06 16.05 13.38
CA GLU A 41 -1.52 15.95 13.47
C GLU A 41 -2.24 17.08 12.68
N GLY A 42 -3.22 16.69 11.85
CA GLY A 42 -3.97 17.61 10.99
C GLY A 42 -3.30 17.98 9.67
N ALA A 43 -2.04 17.56 9.44
CA ALA A 43 -1.38 17.77 8.16
C ALA A 43 -1.94 16.83 7.08
N LEU A 44 -2.07 17.34 5.85
CA LEU A 44 -2.31 16.54 4.65
C LEU A 44 -1.02 16.53 3.83
N PHE A 45 -0.42 15.35 3.67
CA PHE A 45 0.66 15.14 2.72
C PHE A 45 0.11 14.36 1.51
N TYR A 46 -0.02 15.02 0.38
CA TYR A 46 -0.53 14.44 -0.85
C TYR A 46 0.61 14.20 -1.85
N VAL A 47 0.77 12.95 -2.28
CA VAL A 47 1.78 12.52 -3.24
C VAL A 47 1.09 11.90 -4.45
N ASP A 48 1.13 12.60 -5.58
CA ASP A 48 0.60 12.11 -6.87
C ASP A 48 1.59 11.14 -7.55
N GLY A 49 1.95 10.09 -6.84
CA GLY A 49 2.95 9.14 -7.27
C GLY A 49 3.30 8.14 -6.18
N THR A 50 4.41 7.43 -6.40
CA THR A 50 4.94 6.43 -5.47
C THR A 50 5.67 7.10 -4.31
N VAL A 51 5.50 6.57 -3.09
CA VAL A 51 6.35 6.89 -1.94
C VAL A 51 7.25 5.69 -1.67
N GLN A 52 8.56 5.90 -1.73
CA GLN A 52 9.57 4.91 -1.38
C GLN A 52 10.40 5.40 -0.20
N ASN A 53 10.32 4.68 0.92
CA ASN A 53 11.15 4.90 2.09
C ASN A 53 12.33 3.92 2.06
N GLU A 54 13.47 4.35 1.54
CA GLU A 54 14.63 3.49 1.35
C GLU A 54 15.42 3.28 2.63
N ASN A 55 15.88 4.37 3.25
CA ASN A 55 16.74 4.35 4.44
C ASN A 55 16.37 5.44 5.45
N GLY A 56 15.18 6.03 5.31
CA GLY A 56 14.71 7.07 6.22
C GLY A 56 13.67 6.57 7.21
N ASN A 57 12.94 7.52 7.76
CA ASN A 57 11.83 7.29 8.67
C ASN A 57 10.60 8.05 8.18
N ILE A 58 9.43 7.43 8.21
CA ILE A 58 8.16 8.11 7.93
C ILE A 58 7.25 7.98 9.16
N ASN A 59 6.83 9.10 9.74
CA ASN A 59 5.93 9.11 10.89
C ASN A 59 4.71 10.00 10.61
N VAL A 60 3.53 9.39 10.52
CA VAL A 60 2.24 10.06 10.27
C VAL A 60 1.44 10.09 11.55
N MET A 61 1.21 11.26 12.12
CA MET A 61 0.72 11.41 13.48
C MET A 61 -0.79 11.64 13.57
N ALA A 62 -1.35 11.31 14.73
CA ALA A 62 -2.70 11.69 15.10
C ALA A 62 -2.78 11.96 16.60
N ASN A 63 -3.77 12.76 16.98
CA ASN A 63 -4.27 12.88 18.34
C ASN A 63 -5.80 12.66 18.33
N ALA A 64 -6.46 12.85 19.47
CA ALA A 64 -7.91 12.59 19.60
C ALA A 64 -8.81 13.46 18.70
N SER A 65 -8.33 14.59 18.18
CA SER A 65 -9.14 15.56 17.42
C SER A 65 -8.62 15.85 16.02
N LEU A 66 -7.33 15.63 15.76
CA LEU A 66 -6.67 15.90 14.50
C LEU A 66 -5.88 14.68 14.06
N ILE A 67 -6.03 14.33 12.79
CA ILE A 67 -5.39 13.17 12.18
C ILE A 67 -4.60 13.68 10.98
N ALA A 68 -3.31 13.34 10.92
CA ALA A 68 -2.52 13.57 9.72
C ALA A 68 -2.83 12.47 8.69
N GLU A 69 -2.85 12.86 7.42
CA GLU A 69 -3.07 11.94 6.31
C GLU A 69 -1.89 11.98 5.34
N LEU A 70 -1.32 10.81 5.05
CA LEU A 70 -0.41 10.59 3.92
C LEU A 70 -1.19 9.91 2.80
N VAL A 71 -1.46 10.67 1.73
CA VAL A 71 -2.17 10.21 0.53
C VAL A 71 -1.16 9.88 -0.55
N ILE A 72 -1.18 8.63 -1.02
CA ILE A 72 -0.23 8.07 -1.98
C ILE A 72 -1.03 7.56 -3.17
N LYS A 73 -0.90 8.22 -4.31
CA LYS A 73 -1.69 7.90 -5.51
C LYS A 73 -1.19 6.66 -6.26
N GLU A 74 0.04 6.22 -5.99
CA GLU A 74 0.58 4.95 -6.48
C GLU A 74 1.03 4.06 -5.30
N ASN A 75 2.20 3.43 -5.40
CA ASN A 75 2.66 2.45 -4.44
C ASN A 75 3.24 3.10 -3.19
N PHE A 76 3.03 2.44 -2.05
CA PHE A 76 3.84 2.66 -0.85
C PHE A 76 4.86 1.53 -0.76
N ILE A 77 6.15 1.87 -0.82
CA ILE A 77 7.27 0.94 -0.73
C ILE A 77 8.08 1.30 0.52
N ASN A 78 8.05 0.44 1.53
CA ASN A 78 8.74 0.66 2.79
C ASN A 78 9.92 -0.28 2.98
N ASN A 79 11.13 0.21 2.76
CA ASN A 79 12.39 -0.51 3.00
C ASN A 79 13.09 -0.07 4.31
N ALA A 80 12.48 0.85 5.07
CA ALA A 80 13.00 1.36 6.35
C ALA A 80 11.87 1.53 7.39
N ILE A 81 12.07 2.35 8.42
CA ILE A 81 11.06 2.51 9.48
C ILE A 81 9.94 3.42 8.96
N ALA A 82 8.69 2.95 9.06
CA ALA A 82 7.53 3.80 8.80
C ALA A 82 6.41 3.53 9.81
N GLY A 83 5.44 4.42 9.91
CA GLY A 83 4.24 4.20 10.71
C GLY A 83 3.67 5.46 11.32
N GLY A 84 3.10 5.32 12.51
CA GLY A 84 2.46 6.38 13.27
C GLY A 84 0.96 6.17 13.44
N ASN A 85 0.32 7.09 14.18
CA ASN A 85 -1.08 6.98 14.59
C ASN A 85 -2.07 7.56 13.56
N GLY A 86 -1.58 8.14 12.47
CA GLY A 86 -2.40 8.78 11.44
C GLY A 86 -2.89 7.84 10.34
N TYR A 87 -3.27 8.43 9.22
CA TYR A 87 -3.86 7.71 8.10
C TYR A 87 -2.88 7.59 6.93
N PHE A 88 -2.71 6.35 6.47
CA PHE A 88 -2.06 6.07 5.19
C PHE A 88 -3.15 5.72 4.18
N ARG A 89 -3.33 6.55 3.15
CA ARG A 89 -4.30 6.33 2.07
C ARG A 89 -3.56 5.97 0.80
N VAL A 90 -3.58 4.69 0.42
CA VAL A 90 -2.77 4.17 -0.68
C VAL A 90 -3.68 3.72 -1.82
N TYR A 91 -3.39 4.19 -3.03
CA TYR A 91 -4.14 3.83 -4.25
C TYR A 91 -3.42 2.79 -5.13
N GLY A 92 -2.10 2.61 -4.96
CA GLY A 92 -1.33 1.51 -5.55
C GLY A 92 -0.98 0.43 -4.52
N ASN A 93 0.05 -0.37 -4.77
CA ASN A 93 0.37 -1.50 -3.89
C ASN A 93 0.90 -1.04 -2.53
N TRP A 94 0.57 -1.82 -1.49
CA TRP A 94 1.21 -1.76 -0.18
C TRP A 94 2.35 -2.76 -0.14
N ILE A 95 3.60 -2.28 -0.08
CA ILE A 95 4.80 -3.13 -0.10
C ILE A 95 5.63 -2.81 1.14
N ASN A 96 5.65 -3.73 2.11
CA ASN A 96 6.41 -3.58 3.34
C ASN A 96 7.58 -4.56 3.40
N ASN A 97 8.79 -4.02 3.36
CA ASN A 97 10.04 -4.78 3.39
C ASN A 97 10.84 -4.56 4.68
N TYR A 98 10.34 -3.73 5.61
CA TYR A 98 10.96 -3.48 6.91
C TYR A 98 9.88 -3.23 7.99
N ILE A 99 10.23 -2.48 9.04
CA ILE A 99 9.36 -2.21 10.18
C ILE A 99 8.28 -1.20 9.81
N PHE A 100 7.02 -1.61 9.97
CA PHE A 100 5.86 -0.71 9.99
C PHE A 100 5.23 -0.66 11.40
N ASN A 101 5.44 0.45 12.11
CA ASN A 101 4.90 0.69 13.44
C ASN A 101 3.50 1.31 13.34
N SER A 102 2.48 0.46 13.24
CA SER A 102 1.10 0.90 12.97
C SER A 102 0.47 1.77 14.06
N GLY A 103 1.01 1.79 15.29
CA GLY A 103 0.50 2.59 16.38
C GLY A 103 -1.01 2.39 16.59
N SER A 104 -1.77 3.47 16.64
CA SER A 104 -3.25 3.48 16.57
C SER A 104 -3.79 3.88 15.19
N GLY A 105 -2.92 3.89 14.18
CA GLY A 105 -3.22 4.37 12.83
C GLY A 105 -4.14 3.46 12.03
N THR A 106 -4.53 3.95 10.86
CA THR A 106 -5.38 3.22 9.91
C THR A 106 -4.77 3.28 8.52
N VAL A 107 -4.67 2.13 7.87
CA VAL A 107 -4.30 2.02 6.46
C VAL A 107 -5.57 1.84 5.64
N PHE A 108 -5.73 2.68 4.62
CA PHE A 108 -6.81 2.61 3.63
C PHE A 108 -6.23 2.19 2.29
N LEU A 109 -6.69 1.06 1.76
CA LEU A 109 -6.37 0.61 0.41
C LEU A 109 -7.52 1.02 -0.52
N GLN A 110 -7.37 2.14 -1.22
CA GLN A 110 -8.46 2.82 -1.94
C GLN A 110 -8.36 2.71 -3.48
N GLY A 111 -7.37 1.97 -3.97
CA GLY A 111 -7.13 1.76 -5.39
C GLY A 111 -8.14 0.82 -6.04
N ALA A 112 -7.83 0.44 -7.28
CA ALA A 112 -8.43 -0.73 -7.93
C ALA A 112 -7.75 -2.00 -7.38
N ASN A 113 -7.23 -2.87 -8.26
CA ASN A 113 -6.46 -4.02 -7.81
C ASN A 113 -5.19 -3.57 -7.07
N GLN A 114 -4.98 -4.07 -5.86
CA GLN A 114 -3.82 -3.73 -5.02
C GLN A 114 -3.24 -4.99 -4.40
N LEU A 115 -1.91 -5.04 -4.34
CA LEU A 115 -1.18 -6.05 -3.58
C LEU A 115 -0.91 -5.57 -2.15
N ILE A 116 -0.99 -6.50 -1.20
CA ILE A 116 -0.53 -6.35 0.18
C ILE A 116 0.67 -7.29 0.34
N SER A 117 1.86 -6.76 0.10
CA SER A 117 3.06 -7.52 -0.24
C SER A 117 4.30 -7.01 0.52
N GLY A 118 5.46 -7.54 0.11
CA GLY A 118 6.77 -7.23 0.63
C GLY A 118 7.49 -8.45 1.20
N SER A 119 8.67 -8.21 1.78
CA SER A 119 9.48 -9.23 2.44
C SER A 119 9.18 -9.34 3.95
N THR A 120 8.41 -8.40 4.52
CA THR A 120 8.09 -8.36 5.95
C THR A 120 6.59 -8.20 6.16
N SER A 121 6.00 -9.10 6.95
CA SER A 121 4.58 -9.01 7.35
C SER A 121 4.28 -7.65 7.99
N THR A 122 3.17 -7.04 7.58
CA THR A 122 2.65 -5.84 8.21
C THR A 122 1.70 -6.24 9.33
N ASN A 123 1.87 -5.63 10.50
CA ASN A 123 0.89 -5.68 11.58
C ASN A 123 0.10 -4.37 11.58
N PHE A 124 -1.02 -4.36 10.86
CA PHE A 124 -1.93 -3.23 10.82
C PHE A 124 -2.61 -3.07 12.18
N ASN A 125 -2.75 -1.83 12.65
CA ASN A 125 -3.68 -1.56 13.73
C ASN A 125 -5.10 -1.63 13.15
N ASN A 126 -5.47 -0.73 12.25
CA ASN A 126 -6.68 -0.88 11.44
C ASN A 126 -6.32 -0.98 9.94
N LEU A 127 -7.06 -1.83 9.23
CA LEU A 127 -7.00 -1.94 7.77
C LEU A 127 -8.40 -1.78 7.20
N THR A 128 -8.56 -0.87 6.25
CA THR A 128 -9.81 -0.65 5.53
C THR A 128 -9.61 -0.89 4.04
N LEU A 129 -10.38 -1.82 3.48
CA LEU A 129 -10.41 -2.09 2.06
C LEU A 129 -11.50 -1.22 1.43
N ASP A 130 -11.10 -0.35 0.50
CA ASP A 130 -11.98 0.62 -0.13
C ASP A 130 -11.68 0.75 -1.64
N GLY A 131 -12.44 1.62 -2.32
CA GLY A 131 -12.34 1.78 -3.76
C GLY A 131 -12.95 0.59 -4.49
N SER A 132 -12.15 -0.10 -5.31
CA SER A 132 -12.63 -1.16 -6.20
C SER A 132 -11.61 -2.29 -6.36
N GLY A 133 -11.97 -3.31 -7.13
CA GLY A 133 -11.06 -4.41 -7.48
C GLY A 133 -10.71 -5.33 -6.31
N LEU A 134 -9.69 -6.14 -6.54
CA LEU A 134 -9.23 -7.16 -5.60
C LEU A 134 -8.09 -6.62 -4.73
N LYS A 135 -8.11 -6.98 -3.44
CA LYS A 135 -6.99 -6.72 -2.54
C LYS A 135 -6.32 -8.06 -2.26
N THR A 136 -5.15 -8.29 -2.85
CA THR A 136 -4.49 -9.60 -2.80
C THR A 136 -3.28 -9.53 -1.90
N GLN A 137 -3.25 -10.31 -0.82
CA GLN A 137 -2.04 -10.45 -0.03
C GLN A 137 -1.11 -11.49 -0.67
N THR A 138 0.19 -11.31 -0.51
CA THR A 138 1.19 -12.25 -1.04
C THR A 138 2.16 -12.78 0.01
N ILE A 139 1.88 -12.50 1.28
CA ILE A 139 2.56 -13.00 2.49
C ILE A 139 1.53 -12.99 3.63
N ASP A 140 1.83 -13.64 4.75
CA ASP A 140 1.00 -13.54 5.96
C ASP A 140 0.94 -12.10 6.47
N GLN A 141 -0.26 -11.65 6.86
CA GLN A 141 -0.52 -10.30 7.36
C GLN A 141 -1.31 -10.35 8.68
N TYR A 142 -1.22 -9.28 9.46
CA TYR A 142 -1.85 -9.20 10.78
C TYR A 142 -2.66 -7.92 10.93
N CYS A 143 -3.79 -7.99 11.62
CA CYS A 143 -4.57 -6.83 12.05
C CYS A 143 -4.94 -6.96 13.53
N SER A 144 -4.48 -6.01 14.35
CA SER A 144 -4.66 -6.00 15.80
C SER A 144 -5.83 -5.16 16.29
N GLY A 145 -6.41 -4.33 15.42
CA GLY A 145 -7.61 -3.53 15.64
C GLY A 145 -8.78 -4.02 14.78
N ILE A 146 -9.16 -3.25 13.77
CA ILE A 146 -10.32 -3.53 12.91
C ILE A 146 -9.86 -3.84 11.48
N LEU A 147 -10.31 -4.99 10.96
CA LEU A 147 -10.33 -5.28 9.53
C LEU A 147 -11.71 -4.89 8.97
N ASP A 148 -11.79 -3.74 8.30
CA ASP A 148 -12.99 -3.30 7.58
C ASP A 148 -12.89 -3.69 6.11
N LEU A 149 -13.61 -4.75 5.73
CA LEU A 149 -13.67 -5.25 4.36
C LEU A 149 -14.59 -4.41 3.47
N LYS A 150 -15.45 -3.56 4.07
CA LYS A 150 -16.55 -2.90 3.37
C LYS A 150 -17.26 -3.86 2.42
N HIS A 151 -17.19 -3.60 1.11
CA HIS A 151 -17.80 -4.38 0.03
C HIS A 151 -16.77 -5.20 -0.78
N LEU A 152 -15.49 -5.24 -0.39
CA LEU A 152 -14.40 -5.80 -1.20
C LEU A 152 -13.94 -7.18 -0.75
N GLU A 153 -13.31 -7.88 -1.71
CA GLU A 153 -12.66 -9.17 -1.52
C GLU A 153 -11.21 -8.97 -1.07
N LEU A 154 -10.86 -9.60 0.04
CA LEU A 154 -9.47 -9.83 0.43
C LEU A 154 -9.07 -11.24 -0.02
N GLN A 155 -8.16 -11.31 -0.99
CA GLN A 155 -7.64 -12.56 -1.53
C GLN A 155 -6.40 -12.97 -0.76
N ASN A 156 -6.51 -14.08 -0.04
CA ASN A 156 -5.45 -14.57 0.81
C ASN A 156 -4.44 -15.47 0.08
N GLU A 157 -4.75 -15.88 -1.15
CA GLU A 157 -3.97 -16.90 -1.88
C GLU A 157 -3.72 -18.12 -0.99
N THR A 158 -2.46 -18.51 -0.80
CA THR A 158 -2.06 -19.60 0.11
C THR A 158 -1.56 -19.07 1.48
N PHE A 159 -1.85 -17.82 1.82
CA PHE A 159 -1.38 -17.15 3.05
C PHE A 159 -2.50 -16.98 4.07
N THR A 160 -2.13 -16.66 5.30
CA THR A 160 -3.09 -16.41 6.37
C THR A 160 -3.15 -14.92 6.71
N PHE A 161 -4.37 -14.37 6.70
CA PHE A 161 -4.63 -13.08 7.33
C PHE A 161 -5.07 -13.31 8.77
N PHE A 162 -4.33 -12.77 9.73
CA PHE A 162 -4.57 -12.95 11.16
C PHE A 162 -5.25 -11.72 11.76
N VAL A 163 -6.49 -11.87 12.23
CA VAL A 163 -7.18 -10.86 13.03
C VAL A 163 -7.05 -11.24 14.50
N THR A 164 -6.22 -10.50 15.23
CA THR A 164 -5.84 -10.81 16.62
C THR A 164 -6.69 -10.07 17.66
N ASN A 165 -7.50 -9.12 17.24
CA ASN A 165 -8.52 -8.49 18.08
C ASN A 165 -9.66 -9.49 18.36
N ASN A 166 -9.89 -9.78 19.65
CA ASN A 166 -10.93 -10.72 20.09
C ASN A 166 -12.34 -10.11 20.14
N SER A 167 -12.48 -8.82 19.86
CA SER A 167 -13.78 -8.14 19.80
C SER A 167 -14.70 -8.78 18.77
N THR A 168 -16.00 -8.78 19.06
CA THR A 168 -17.02 -9.17 18.09
C THR A 168 -17.05 -8.26 16.87
N SER A 169 -16.56 -7.02 17.01
CA SER A 169 -16.47 -6.00 15.95
C SER A 169 -15.08 -5.90 15.31
N ALA A 170 -14.20 -6.89 15.54
CA ALA A 170 -12.85 -6.92 14.96
C ALA A 170 -12.83 -7.04 13.43
N ILE A 171 -13.91 -7.56 12.84
CA ILE A 171 -14.11 -7.62 11.39
C ILE A 171 -15.43 -6.96 11.06
N ILE A 172 -15.41 -5.96 10.19
CA ILE A 172 -16.59 -5.24 9.70
C ILE A 172 -16.70 -5.46 8.19
N ARG A 173 -17.93 -5.63 7.70
CA ARG A 173 -18.23 -5.79 6.28
C ARG A 173 -19.68 -5.42 5.97
N THR A 174 -19.93 -4.96 4.75
CA THR A 174 -21.26 -4.91 4.14
C THR A 174 -21.46 -6.16 3.28
N THR A 175 -20.78 -6.23 2.14
CA THR A 175 -20.75 -7.39 1.25
C THR A 175 -19.35 -8.01 1.10
N GLY A 176 -18.34 -7.40 1.71
CA GLY A 176 -16.96 -7.86 1.63
C GLY A 176 -16.77 -9.23 2.26
N PHE A 177 -15.74 -9.93 1.78
CA PHE A 177 -15.41 -11.29 2.21
C PHE A 177 -13.92 -11.56 2.04
N VAL A 178 -13.47 -12.66 2.64
CA VAL A 178 -12.12 -13.18 2.47
C VAL A 178 -12.20 -14.45 1.65
N SER A 179 -11.37 -14.57 0.63
CA SER A 179 -11.21 -15.78 -0.18
C SER A 179 -9.78 -16.30 -0.04
N ALA A 180 -9.59 -17.61 -0.27
CA ALA A 180 -8.28 -18.24 -0.20
C ALA A 180 -8.21 -19.45 -1.15
N LEU A 181 -6.99 -19.75 -1.60
CA LEU A 181 -6.65 -21.01 -2.21
C LEU A 181 -6.32 -22.05 -1.12
N ASN A 182 -6.10 -23.30 -1.54
CA ASN A 182 -5.69 -24.35 -0.61
C ASN A 182 -4.39 -23.96 0.12
N GLY A 183 -4.44 -23.88 1.44
CA GLY A 183 -3.33 -23.46 2.31
C GLY A 183 -3.45 -22.03 2.84
N GLY A 184 -4.35 -21.20 2.29
CA GLY A 184 -4.63 -19.87 2.82
C GLY A 184 -5.84 -19.84 3.75
N PHE A 185 -5.83 -18.95 4.74
CA PHE A 185 -6.85 -18.90 5.78
C PHE A 185 -7.16 -17.49 6.25
N LEU A 186 -8.34 -17.29 6.81
CA LEU A 186 -8.61 -16.20 7.74
C LEU A 186 -8.53 -16.78 9.16
N SER A 187 -7.56 -16.33 9.94
CA SER A 187 -7.46 -16.70 11.36
C SER A 187 -8.05 -15.58 12.20
N ARG A 188 -8.97 -15.92 13.10
CA ARG A 188 -9.62 -14.96 14.00
C ARG A 188 -9.49 -15.40 15.44
N THR A 189 -8.87 -14.56 16.26
CA THR A 189 -8.97 -14.69 17.72
C THR A 189 -10.38 -14.34 18.17
N THR A 190 -10.97 -15.18 19.01
CA THR A 190 -12.29 -14.95 19.61
C THR A 190 -12.15 -14.86 21.13
N ASN A 191 -13.11 -14.21 21.79
CA ASN A 191 -13.13 -14.17 23.25
C ASN A 191 -13.38 -15.58 23.79
N THR A 192 -12.61 -15.97 24.80
CA THR A 192 -12.73 -17.27 25.48
C THR A 192 -13.87 -17.31 26.50
N ASN A 193 -14.86 -16.41 26.42
CA ASN A 193 -16.04 -16.44 27.29
C ASN A 193 -17.02 -17.54 26.85
N GLY A 194 -16.50 -18.73 26.55
CA GLY A 194 -17.28 -19.95 26.32
C GLY A 194 -17.82 -20.52 27.63
N ILE A 195 -18.48 -19.68 28.43
CA ILE A 195 -19.28 -20.04 29.60
C ILE A 195 -20.54 -19.17 29.59
#